data_AF-A0A4R8PYB6-F1
#
_entry.id   AF-A0A4R8PYB6-F1
#
_cell.length_a   1.000
_cell.length_b   1.000
_cell.length_c   1.000
_cell.angle_alpha   90.00
_cell.angle_beta   90.00
_cell.angle_gamma   90.00
#
_symmetry.space_group_name_H-M   'P 1'
#
loop_
_entity.id
_entity.type
_entity.pdbx_description
1 polymer ?
#
loop_
_entity_poly.entity_id
_entity_poly.type
_entity_poly.pdbx_seq_one_letter_code
_entity_poly.pdbx_strand_id
1 'polypeptide(L)'
;MKEILDKMIAAESATPMPPVVVDTGACKEIKLTASKFEPTTLPTPLLHQSDGCKSIQSYDMPSSSRPTGVKKLVSGAGQGLQPQPSCKSHHLAAAHLADSLMWKKQVKDLPWALVFGVLPAAVMASSMPLPGGLFEAEDSGSLAGESLGVAKCDTNGL
;
A
#
# COMPACT_ATOMS: atom_id res chain seq x y z
N MET A 1 -25.42 -6.43 2.14
CA MET A 1 -24.32 -6.89 1.27
C MET A 1 -24.47 -6.35 -0.15
N LYS A 2 -25.65 -6.48 -0.79
CA LYS A 2 -25.93 -5.88 -2.11
C LYS A 2 -25.55 -4.40 -2.20
N GLU A 3 -26.00 -3.57 -1.26
CA GLU A 3 -25.70 -2.13 -1.25
C GLU A 3 -24.19 -1.79 -1.21
N ILE A 4 -23.38 -2.61 -0.54
CA ILE A 4 -21.93 -2.44 -0.45
C ILE A 4 -21.30 -2.75 -1.81
N LEU A 5 -21.68 -3.87 -2.42
CA LEU A 5 -21.21 -4.26 -3.75
C LEU A 5 -21.65 -3.24 -4.81
N ASP A 6 -22.91 -2.80 -4.76
CA ASP A 6 -23.44 -1.78 -5.66
C ASP A 6 -22.63 -0.48 -5.55
N LYS A 7 -22.25 -0.07 -4.33
CA LYS A 7 -21.41 1.11 -4.10
C LYS A 7 -19.99 0.94 -4.65
N MET A 8 -19.40 -0.24 -4.48
CA MET A 8 -18.06 -0.56 -5.02
C MET A 8 -18.04 -0.58 -6.55
N ILE A 9 -19.06 -1.19 -7.18
CA ILE A 9 -19.19 -1.24 -8.65
C ILE A 9 -19.47 0.16 -9.21
N ALA A 10 -20.28 0.97 -8.51
CA ALA A 10 -20.54 2.34 -8.92
C ALA A 10 -19.28 3.22 -8.88
N ALA A 11 -18.34 2.97 -7.97
CA ALA A 11 -17.08 3.70 -7.90
C ALA A 11 -16.17 3.41 -9.11
N GLU A 12 -16.13 2.16 -9.58
CA GLU A 12 -15.34 1.74 -10.75
C GLU A 12 -15.73 2.49 -12.04
N SER A 13 -17.01 2.86 -12.15
CA SER A 13 -17.57 3.57 -13.31
C SER A 13 -17.78 5.07 -13.06
N ALA A 14 -17.44 5.57 -11.88
CA ALA A 14 -17.48 6.98 -11.54
C ALA A 14 -16.28 7.73 -12.15
N THR A 15 -16.39 9.06 -12.24
CA THR A 15 -15.27 9.90 -12.67
C THR A 15 -14.14 9.81 -11.64
N PRO A 16 -12.91 9.41 -12.04
CA PRO A 16 -11.78 9.30 -11.12
C PRO A 16 -11.50 10.63 -10.42
N MET A 17 -11.35 10.59 -9.09
CA MET A 17 -11.04 11.78 -8.29
C MET A 17 -9.55 11.77 -7.90
N PRO A 18 -8.68 12.53 -8.58
CA PRO A 18 -7.25 12.49 -8.32
C PRO A 18 -6.93 12.94 -6.89
N PRO A 19 -5.90 12.33 -6.26
CA PRO A 19 -5.45 12.75 -4.95
C PRO A 19 -4.81 14.14 -5.00
N VAL A 20 -5.02 14.92 -3.93
CA VAL A 20 -4.42 16.23 -3.74
C VAL A 20 -3.15 16.06 -2.93
N VAL A 21 -2.02 16.54 -3.47
CA VAL A 21 -0.76 16.54 -2.72
C VAL A 21 -0.83 17.62 -1.65
N VAL A 22 -0.65 17.23 -0.40
CA VAL A 22 -0.59 18.13 0.76
C VAL A 22 0.81 18.17 1.35
N ASP A 23 1.18 19.30 1.94
CA ASP A 23 2.53 19.50 2.49
C ASP A 23 2.79 18.66 3.76
N THR A 24 1.75 18.35 4.53
CA THR A 24 1.84 17.61 5.79
C THR A 24 0.55 16.86 6.14
N GLY A 25 0.59 16.06 7.21
CA GLY A 25 -0.57 15.35 7.77
C GLY A 25 -0.21 14.63 9.06
N ALA A 26 -1.19 14.00 9.72
CA ALA A 26 -0.98 13.30 10.99
C ALA A 26 0.11 12.21 10.91
N CYS A 27 0.28 11.59 9.74
CA CYS A 27 1.35 10.60 9.49
C CYS A 27 2.78 11.18 9.55
N LYS A 28 2.94 12.50 9.64
CA LYS A 28 4.23 13.20 9.72
C LYS A 28 4.57 13.71 11.12
N GLU A 29 3.69 13.54 12.11
CA GLU A 29 3.90 14.02 13.48
C GLU A 29 5.08 13.33 14.17
N ILE A 30 5.26 12.03 13.93
CA ILE A 30 6.35 11.23 14.49
C ILE A 30 7.15 10.62 13.33
N LYS A 31 8.44 10.96 13.28
CA LYS A 31 9.38 10.44 12.27
C LYS A 31 10.50 9.67 12.94
N LEU A 32 10.55 8.37 12.68
CA LEU A 32 11.64 7.52 13.15
C LEU A 32 12.51 7.12 11.96
N THR A 33 13.78 7.53 11.98
CA THR A 33 14.78 7.16 10.97
C THR A 33 15.35 5.78 11.26
N ALA A 34 16.06 5.17 10.31
CA ALA A 34 16.69 3.85 10.48
C ALA A 34 17.59 3.75 11.73
N SER A 35 18.20 4.86 12.18
CA SER A 35 19.00 4.91 13.41
C SER A 35 18.20 4.95 14.71
N LYS A 36 16.89 5.26 14.64
CA LYS A 36 16.00 5.47 15.80
C LYS A 36 14.87 4.44 15.89
N PHE A 37 14.74 3.58 14.88
CA PHE A 37 13.66 2.61 14.77
C PHE A 37 14.21 1.20 14.58
N GLU A 38 13.81 0.31 15.47
CA GLU A 38 14.13 -1.11 15.39
C GLU A 38 12.80 -1.86 15.20
N PRO A 39 12.57 -2.49 14.04
CA PRO A 39 11.25 -3.04 13.70
C PRO A 39 10.72 -4.06 14.71
N THR A 40 11.58 -4.74 15.46
CA THR A 40 11.17 -5.74 16.47
C THR A 40 10.56 -5.12 17.73
N THR A 41 10.71 -3.81 17.92
CA THR A 41 10.12 -3.05 19.05
C THR A 41 8.62 -2.84 18.88
N LEU A 42 8.09 -2.98 17.67
CA LEU A 42 6.65 -2.90 17.45
C LEU A 42 5.93 -4.08 18.11
N PRO A 43 4.71 -3.88 18.64
CA PRO A 43 3.91 -4.93 19.25
C PRO A 43 3.28 -5.85 18.19
N THR A 44 4.10 -6.42 17.30
CA THR A 44 3.62 -7.24 16.20
C THR A 44 3.16 -8.61 16.71
N PRO A 45 1.92 -9.01 16.38
CA PRO A 45 1.39 -10.30 16.79
C PRO A 45 1.94 -11.46 15.95
N LEU A 46 1.97 -12.63 16.56
CA LEU A 46 1.94 -13.91 15.85
C LEU A 46 0.45 -14.23 15.62
N LEU A 47 -0.02 -14.27 14.37
CA LEU A 47 -1.46 -14.35 14.10
C LEU A 47 -2.00 -15.76 14.35
N HIS A 48 -1.24 -16.77 13.94
CA HIS A 48 -1.58 -18.17 14.15
C HIS A 48 -0.45 -18.91 14.85
N GLN A 49 -0.80 -19.95 15.61
CA GLN A 49 0.16 -20.74 16.40
C GLN A 49 1.28 -21.36 15.54
N SER A 50 0.98 -21.66 14.28
CA SER A 50 1.91 -22.28 13.32
C SER A 50 2.57 -21.27 12.37
N ASP A 51 2.36 -19.96 12.57
CA ASP A 51 3.02 -18.95 11.75
C ASP A 51 4.53 -18.99 11.97
N GLY A 52 5.30 -18.92 10.88
CA GLY A 52 6.76 -18.93 10.94
C GLY A 52 7.36 -17.68 11.61
N CYS A 53 6.60 -16.60 11.71
CA CYS A 53 6.96 -15.38 12.43
C CYS A 53 5.80 -14.41 12.61
N LYS A 54 6.07 -13.37 13.40
CA LYS A 54 5.20 -12.21 13.59
C LYS A 54 4.91 -11.50 12.26
N SER A 55 3.63 -11.27 12.01
CA SER A 55 3.13 -10.64 10.78
C SER A 55 2.87 -9.16 11.02
N ILE A 56 3.68 -8.28 10.41
CA ILE A 56 3.45 -6.82 10.50
C ILE A 56 2.35 -6.35 9.56
N GLN A 57 2.19 -7.04 8.43
CA GLN A 57 1.27 -6.67 7.37
C GLN A 57 0.12 -7.69 7.32
N SER A 58 -1.09 -7.19 7.47
CA SER A 58 -2.33 -7.95 7.62
C SER A 58 -3.54 -7.12 7.22
N TYR A 59 -3.46 -5.80 7.38
CA TYR A 59 -4.47 -4.84 6.95
C TYR A 59 -3.80 -3.51 6.63
N ASP A 60 -3.25 -3.42 5.42
CA ASP A 60 -2.39 -2.32 5.01
C ASP A 60 -2.34 -2.20 3.49
N MET A 61 -1.80 -1.07 3.05
CA MET A 61 -1.70 -0.69 1.66
C MET A 61 -0.25 -0.35 1.33
N PRO A 62 0.51 -1.29 0.74
CA PRO A 62 1.77 -0.95 0.11
C PRO A 62 1.59 0.01 -1.08
N SER A 63 2.59 0.86 -1.27
CA SER A 63 2.68 1.79 -2.37
C SER A 63 4.02 1.57 -3.07
N SER A 64 4.01 1.65 -4.39
CA SER A 64 5.22 1.51 -5.19
C SER A 64 5.16 2.38 -6.44
N SER A 65 6.32 2.73 -6.98
CA SER A 65 6.40 3.46 -8.26
C SER A 65 6.97 2.57 -9.34
N ARG A 66 6.47 2.75 -10.57
CA ARG A 66 7.10 2.21 -11.78
C ARG A 66 8.33 3.05 -12.15
N PRO A 67 9.28 2.49 -12.90
CA PRO A 67 10.42 3.25 -13.41
C PRO A 67 10.02 4.44 -14.29
N THR A 68 8.82 4.39 -14.87
CA THR A 68 8.22 5.47 -15.67
C THR A 68 7.67 6.64 -14.84
N GLY A 69 7.81 6.60 -13.51
CA GLY A 69 7.32 7.64 -12.59
C GLY A 69 5.85 7.51 -12.21
N VAL A 70 5.16 6.51 -12.78
CA VAL A 70 3.76 6.21 -12.46
C VAL A 70 3.67 5.55 -11.08
N LYS A 71 2.94 6.16 -10.15
CA LYS A 71 2.78 5.69 -8.77
C LYS A 71 1.51 4.86 -8.63
N LYS A 72 1.58 3.70 -7.99
CA LYS A 72 0.43 2.84 -7.68
C LYS A 72 0.36 2.57 -6.19
N LEU A 73 -0.85 2.59 -5.65
CA LEU A 73 -1.18 2.07 -4.33
C LEU A 73 -1.73 0.66 -4.55
N VAL A 74 -1.31 -0.35 -3.82
CA VAL A 74 -1.66 -1.73 -4.12
C VAL A 74 -1.87 -2.47 -2.80
N SER A 75 -2.70 -3.50 -2.76
CA SER A 75 -2.78 -4.38 -1.59
C SER A 75 -1.61 -5.39 -1.58
N GLY A 76 -1.01 -5.61 -0.42
CA GLY A 76 0.05 -6.61 -0.23
C GLY A 76 -0.36 -7.70 0.75
N ALA A 77 0.23 -8.87 0.58
CA ALA A 77 0.03 -10.00 1.48
C ALA A 77 1.26 -10.14 2.40
N GLY A 78 1.01 -10.25 3.72
CA GLY A 78 1.91 -10.67 4.80
C GLY A 78 3.40 -10.32 4.69
N GLN A 79 3.90 -9.41 5.53
CA GLN A 79 5.34 -9.25 5.78
C GLN A 79 5.72 -9.77 7.17
N GLY A 80 6.74 -10.62 7.21
CA GLY A 80 7.36 -11.10 8.44
C GLY A 80 8.44 -10.14 8.93
N LEU A 81 8.53 -9.93 10.25
CA LEU A 81 9.44 -8.96 10.86
C LEU A 81 10.82 -9.49 11.28
N GLN A 82 11.04 -10.80 11.21
CA GLN A 82 12.28 -11.41 11.67
C GLN A 82 13.13 -11.93 10.51
N PRO A 83 14.48 -11.81 10.58
CA PRO A 83 15.38 -12.39 9.61
C PRO A 83 15.51 -13.90 9.85
N GLN A 84 14.44 -14.64 9.59
CA GLN A 84 14.51 -16.09 9.42
C GLN A 84 14.28 -16.42 7.94
N PRO A 85 14.92 -17.46 7.39
CA PRO A 85 14.77 -17.82 5.97
C PRO A 85 13.31 -18.15 5.57
N SER A 86 12.46 -18.49 6.55
CA SER A 86 11.01 -18.69 6.42
C SER A 86 10.16 -17.41 6.45
N CYS A 87 10.73 -16.28 6.87
CA CYS A 87 10.04 -15.01 7.01
C CYS A 87 10.29 -14.13 5.79
N LYS A 88 9.54 -14.41 4.72
CA LYS A 88 9.58 -13.62 3.49
C LYS A 88 8.18 -13.13 3.16
N SER A 89 8.11 -11.90 2.64
CA SER A 89 6.87 -11.36 2.10
C SER A 89 6.39 -12.16 0.90
N HIS A 90 5.12 -12.53 0.89
CA HIS A 90 4.52 -13.16 -0.28
C HIS A 90 3.98 -12.08 -1.22
N HIS A 91 4.69 -11.82 -2.32
CA HIS A 91 4.26 -10.86 -3.35
C HIS A 91 3.22 -11.52 -4.26
N LEU A 92 1.97 -11.62 -3.79
CA LEU A 92 0.88 -12.34 -4.49
C LEU A 92 0.14 -11.50 -5.55
N ALA A 93 0.27 -10.18 -5.55
CA ALA A 93 -0.38 -9.34 -6.56
C ALA A 93 0.45 -9.33 -7.86
N ALA A 94 -0.12 -9.81 -8.96
CA ALA A 94 0.50 -9.81 -10.29
C ALA A 94 1.04 -8.43 -10.71
N ALA A 95 0.43 -7.35 -10.22
CA ALA A 95 0.87 -5.97 -10.42
C ALA A 95 2.24 -5.67 -9.77
N HIS A 96 2.46 -6.08 -8.51
CA HIS A 96 3.76 -5.91 -7.84
C HIS A 96 4.87 -6.77 -8.44
N LEU A 97 4.53 -8.00 -8.85
CA LEU A 97 5.51 -8.84 -9.52
C LEU A 97 5.94 -8.22 -10.86
N ALA A 98 5.00 -7.67 -11.63
CA ALA A 98 5.33 -6.98 -12.87
C ALA A 98 6.24 -5.75 -12.63
N ASP A 99 5.92 -4.92 -11.65
CA ASP A 99 6.71 -3.72 -11.36
C ASP A 99 8.10 -4.05 -10.81
N SER A 100 8.20 -5.00 -9.87
CA SER A 100 9.50 -5.48 -9.36
C SER A 100 10.36 -6.11 -10.45
N LEU A 101 9.77 -6.84 -11.41
CA LEU A 101 10.48 -7.37 -12.58
C LEU A 101 10.98 -6.25 -13.51
N MET A 102 10.25 -5.15 -13.66
CA MET A 102 10.70 -3.99 -14.45
C MET A 102 11.91 -3.30 -13.81
N TRP A 103 11.90 -3.10 -12.49
CA TRP A 103 13.05 -2.54 -11.78
C TRP A 103 14.25 -3.49 -11.75
N LYS A 104 14.00 -4.80 -11.62
CA LYS A 104 15.04 -5.83 -11.71
C LYS A 104 15.75 -5.82 -13.07
N LYS A 105 15.04 -5.58 -14.18
CA LYS A 105 15.65 -5.40 -15.51
C LYS A 105 16.59 -4.19 -15.59
N GLN A 106 16.36 -3.17 -14.77
CA GLN A 106 17.21 -1.98 -14.70
C GLN A 106 18.30 -2.08 -13.62
N VAL A 107 18.40 -3.23 -12.93
CA VAL A 107 19.36 -3.46 -11.83
C VAL A 107 19.24 -2.36 -10.75
N LYS A 108 18.01 -1.97 -10.46
CA LYS A 108 17.68 -0.97 -9.44
C LYS A 108 16.65 -1.53 -8.47
N ASP A 109 16.73 -1.09 -7.22
CA ASP A 109 15.74 -1.43 -6.20
C ASP A 109 14.41 -0.70 -6.47
N LEU A 110 13.30 -1.38 -6.17
CA LEU A 110 11.95 -0.82 -6.27
C LEU A 110 11.72 0.17 -5.12
N PRO A 111 11.44 1.45 -5.38
CA PRO A 111 10.96 2.35 -4.34
C PRO A 111 9.58 1.89 -3.87
N TRP A 112 9.45 1.64 -2.57
CA TRP A 112 8.19 1.23 -1.95
C TRP A 112 7.97 1.94 -0.61
N ALA A 113 6.72 2.04 -0.17
CA ALA A 113 6.35 2.45 1.17
C ALA A 113 5.11 1.68 1.66
N LEU A 114 5.07 1.35 2.94
CA LEU A 114 3.97 0.64 3.59
C LEU A 114 3.17 1.59 4.46
N VAL A 115 1.86 1.63 4.29
CA VAL A 115 1.00 2.52 5.08
C VAL A 115 -0.06 1.72 5.82
N PHE A 116 -0.09 1.89 7.14
CA PHE A 116 -1.07 1.29 8.05
C PHE A 116 -2.10 2.32 8.47
N GLY A 117 -3.34 1.86 8.75
CA GLY A 117 -4.39 2.75 9.25
C GLY A 117 -4.83 3.81 8.24
N VAL A 118 -4.75 3.49 6.95
CA VAL A 118 -5.25 4.36 5.88
C VAL A 118 -6.79 4.44 5.90
N LEU A 119 -7.35 5.39 5.16
CA LEU A 119 -8.80 5.55 5.02
C LEU A 119 -9.45 4.20 4.63
N PRO A 120 -10.57 3.79 5.25
CA PRO A 120 -11.22 2.51 4.93
C PRO A 120 -11.55 2.34 3.45
N ALA A 121 -12.01 3.40 2.79
CA ALA A 121 -12.27 3.41 1.34
C ALA A 121 -11.02 3.07 0.53
N ALA A 122 -9.84 3.48 1.01
CA ALA A 122 -8.59 3.21 0.33
C ALA A 122 -8.20 1.73 0.45
N VAL A 123 -8.31 1.12 1.64
CA VAL A 123 -8.04 -0.32 1.75
C VAL A 123 -9.00 -1.13 0.88
N MET A 124 -10.28 -0.73 0.84
CA MET A 124 -11.28 -1.36 -0.03
C MET A 124 -10.86 -1.26 -1.51
N ALA A 125 -10.55 -0.06 -2.00
CA ALA A 125 -10.08 0.16 -3.37
C ALA A 125 -8.82 -0.67 -3.70
N SER A 126 -7.87 -0.77 -2.75
CA SER A 126 -6.65 -1.56 -2.94
C SER A 126 -6.88 -3.07 -3.07
N SER A 127 -7.99 -3.56 -2.52
CA SER A 127 -8.39 -4.97 -2.57
C SER A 127 -9.17 -5.32 -3.84
N MET A 128 -9.54 -4.32 -4.65
CA MET A 128 -10.29 -4.52 -5.88
C MET A 128 -9.35 -4.74 -7.08
N PRO A 129 -9.68 -5.65 -8.00
CA PRO A 129 -8.93 -5.83 -9.23
C PRO A 129 -9.26 -4.69 -10.21
N LEU A 130 -8.61 -3.53 -10.05
CA LEU A 130 -8.86 -2.39 -10.93
C LEU A 130 -8.36 -2.66 -12.36
N PRO A 131 -9.08 -2.18 -13.39
CA PRO A 131 -8.62 -2.19 -14.77
C PRO A 131 -7.26 -1.50 -14.95
N GLY A 132 -6.48 -1.97 -15.93
CA GLY A 132 -5.18 -1.37 -16.24
C GLY A 132 -5.31 0.08 -16.70
N GLY A 133 -4.74 1.01 -15.93
CA GLY A 133 -4.74 2.46 -16.24
C GLY A 133 -5.46 3.31 -15.20
N LEU A 134 -6.28 2.70 -14.36
CA LEU A 134 -6.84 3.33 -13.16
C LEU A 134 -5.90 3.16 -11.97
N PHE A 135 -5.95 4.15 -11.07
CA PHE A 135 -5.17 4.16 -9.85
C PHE A 135 -6.09 3.99 -8.65
N GLU A 136 -5.68 3.12 -7.73
CA GLU A 136 -6.38 2.83 -6.49
C GLU A 136 -6.56 4.11 -5.66
N ALA A 137 -5.64 5.08 -5.75
CA ALA A 137 -5.78 6.39 -5.10
C ALA A 137 -6.96 7.21 -5.64
N GLU A 138 -7.24 7.12 -6.94
CA GLU A 138 -8.34 7.83 -7.59
C GLU A 138 -9.67 7.14 -7.31
N ASP A 139 -9.69 5.81 -7.37
CA ASP A 139 -10.86 4.99 -7.04
C ASP A 139 -11.26 5.15 -5.57
N SER A 140 -10.28 5.26 -4.67
CA SER A 140 -10.51 5.58 -3.26
C SER A 140 -11.25 6.91 -3.09
N GLY A 141 -10.88 7.92 -3.90
CA GLY A 141 -11.55 9.22 -3.89
C GLY A 141 -12.97 9.13 -4.45
N SER A 142 -13.16 8.40 -5.54
CA SER A 142 -14.49 8.10 -6.11
C SER A 142 -15.40 7.38 -5.12
N LEU A 143 -14.85 6.41 -4.37
CA LEU A 143 -15.58 5.63 -3.37
C LEU A 143 -15.97 6.48 -2.16
N ALA A 144 -15.06 7.36 -1.71
CA ALA A 144 -15.28 8.30 -0.61
C ALA A 144 -16.16 9.50 -1.02
N GLY A 145 -16.21 9.84 -2.31
CA GLY A 145 -16.85 11.04 -2.84
C GLY A 145 -16.02 12.33 -2.64
N GLU A 146 -14.74 12.20 -2.27
CA GLU A 146 -13.83 13.31 -2.01
C GLU A 146 -12.39 12.93 -2.41
N SER A 147 -11.63 13.87 -2.97
CA SER A 147 -10.22 13.65 -3.29
C SER A 147 -9.39 13.40 -2.03
N LEU A 148 -8.53 12.37 -2.09
CA LEU A 148 -7.63 12.05 -0.97
C LEU A 148 -6.48 13.05 -0.84
N GLY A 149 -6.28 13.60 0.36
CA GLY A 149 -5.06 14.32 0.72
C GLY A 149 -3.90 13.36 0.95
N VAL A 150 -2.86 13.43 0.12
CA VAL A 150 -1.67 12.56 0.21
C VAL A 150 -0.41 13.38 0.47
N ALA A 151 0.41 12.97 1.43
CA ALA A 151 1.69 13.59 1.73
C ALA A 151 2.83 12.75 1.14
N LYS A 152 3.83 13.40 0.55
CA LYS A 152 5.00 12.71 -0.03
C LYS A 152 5.81 12.00 1.05
N CYS A 153 6.34 10.82 0.73
CA CYS A 153 7.31 10.12 1.56
C CYS A 153 8.62 10.92 1.68
N ASP A 154 9.23 10.92 2.87
CA ASP A 154 10.40 11.78 3.16
C ASP A 154 11.68 11.31 2.44
N THR A 155 11.80 10.02 2.11
CA THR A 155 13.06 9.41 1.63
C THR A 155 13.06 9.07 0.14
N ASN A 156 11.90 8.82 -0.47
CA ASN A 156 11.79 8.37 -1.86
C ASN A 156 10.79 9.19 -2.69
N GLY A 157 10.07 10.14 -2.07
CA GLY A 157 9.14 11.02 -2.76
C GLY A 157 7.91 10.33 -3.37
N LEU A 158 7.61 9.09 -2.96
CA LEU A 158 6.34 8.41 -3.25
C LEU A 158 5.16 9.24 -2.75
#